data_AF-Q6GV35-F1
#
_entry.id   AF-Q6GV35-F1
#
_cell.length_a   1.000
_cell.length_b   1.000
_cell.length_c   1.000
_cell.angle_alpha   90.00
_cell.angle_beta   90.00
_cell.angle_gamma   90.00
#
_symmetry.space_group_name_H-M   'P 1'
#
loop_
_entity.id
_entity.type
_entity.pdbx_description
1 polymer ?
#
loop_
_entity_poly.entity_id
_entity_poly.type
_entity_poly.pdbx_seq_one_letter_code
_entity_poly.pdbx_strand_id
1 'polypeptide(L)' 'KVPRPPNAFILYRQAFHPLLKAENPNLHNNQISVELGLKWKNEDPRVKEYYILKAKQIKSQHLLQHPDYHYTPR' A
#
# COMPACT_ATOMS: atom_id res chain seq x y z
N LYS A 1 13.16 -12.05 -9.33
CA LYS A 1 12.70 -12.31 -7.94
C LYS A 1 11.26 -11.81 -7.85
N VAL A 2 10.31 -12.63 -7.44
CA VAL A 2 8.90 -12.21 -7.34
C VAL A 2 8.80 -11.12 -6.25
N PRO A 3 8.22 -9.93 -6.55
CA PRO A 3 8.06 -8.86 -5.58
C PRO A 3 7.05 -9.24 -4.49
N ARG A 4 7.11 -8.60 -3.33
CA ARG A 4 6.11 -8.87 -2.28
C ARG A 4 4.74 -8.36 -2.71
N PRO A 5 3.63 -9.08 -2.42
CA PRO A 5 2.31 -8.52 -2.59
C PRO A 5 2.15 -7.29 -1.68
N PRO A 6 1.58 -6.18 -2.18
CA PRO A 6 1.37 -4.97 -1.40
C PRO A 6 0.34 -5.22 -0.29
N ASN A 7 0.58 -4.65 0.89
CA ASN A 7 -0.42 -4.62 1.95
C ASN A 7 -1.43 -3.49 1.75
N ALA A 8 -2.46 -3.42 2.61
CA ALA A 8 -3.52 -2.42 2.52
C ALA A 8 -2.99 -0.98 2.50
N PHE A 9 -2.02 -0.66 3.36
CA PHE A 9 -1.42 0.67 3.42
C PHE A 9 -0.60 1.00 2.16
N ILE A 10 0.13 0.03 1.59
CA ILE A 10 0.86 0.25 0.34
C ILE A 10 -0.11 0.54 -0.82
N LEU A 11 -1.24 -0.16 -0.89
CA LEU A 11 -2.28 0.11 -1.89
C LEU A 11 -2.92 1.49 -1.70
N TYR A 12 -3.20 1.86 -0.45
CA TYR A 12 -3.68 3.21 -0.11
C TYR A 12 -2.66 4.25 -0.54
N ARG A 13 -1.40 4.11 -0.12
CA ARG A 13 -0.31 5.01 -0.49
C ARG A 13 -0.19 5.16 -2.00
N GLN A 14 -0.25 4.09 -2.77
CA GLN A 14 -0.15 4.17 -4.24
C GLN A 14 -1.24 5.06 -4.86
N ALA A 15 -2.45 5.07 -4.29
CA ALA A 15 -3.55 5.91 -4.75
C ALA A 15 -3.37 7.40 -4.35
N PHE A 16 -2.97 7.67 -3.12
CA PHE A 16 -2.94 9.03 -2.56
C PHE A 16 -1.60 9.75 -2.70
N HIS A 17 -0.48 9.03 -2.87
CA HIS A 17 0.84 9.62 -3.07
C HIS A 17 0.92 10.59 -4.25
N PRO A 18 0.43 10.26 -5.47
CA PRO A 18 0.48 11.22 -6.57
C PRO A 18 -0.36 12.47 -6.30
N LEU A 19 -1.47 12.35 -5.55
CA LEU A 19 -2.29 13.50 -5.15
C LEU A 19 -1.51 14.45 -4.24
N LEU A 20 -0.91 13.93 -3.16
CA LEU A 20 -0.10 14.76 -2.25
C LEU A 20 1.14 15.34 -2.93
N LYS A 21 1.75 14.59 -3.85
CA LYS A 21 2.92 15.07 -4.61
C LYS A 21 2.54 16.16 -5.62
N ALA A 22 1.35 16.08 -6.20
CA ALA A 22 0.83 17.11 -7.10
C ALA A 22 0.46 18.39 -6.34
N GLU A 23 -0.18 18.26 -5.17
CA GLU A 23 -0.49 19.39 -4.29
C GLU A 23 0.77 20.04 -3.71
N ASN A 24 1.78 19.23 -3.40
CA ASN A 24 3.03 19.69 -2.80
C ASN A 24 4.26 19.11 -3.53
N PRO A 25 4.66 19.67 -4.68
CA PRO A 25 5.77 19.17 -5.50
C PRO A 25 7.11 19.15 -4.75
N ASN A 26 7.28 20.06 -3.80
CA ASN A 26 8.51 20.23 -3.02
C ASN A 26 8.63 19.24 -1.86
N LEU A 27 7.56 18.53 -1.49
CA LEU A 27 7.63 17.57 -0.39
C LEU A 27 8.49 16.36 -0.76
N HIS A 28 9.33 15.96 0.19
CA HIS A 28 10.13 14.76 0.05
C HIS A 28 9.27 13.52 0.29
N ASN A 29 9.61 12.41 -0.36
CA ASN A 29 8.85 11.16 -0.25
C ASN A 29 8.73 10.67 1.20
N ASN A 30 9.71 10.96 2.06
CA ASN A 30 9.67 10.64 3.48
C ASN A 30 8.56 11.40 4.20
N GLN A 31 8.38 12.69 3.91
CA GLN A 31 7.32 13.51 4.51
C GLN A 31 5.94 13.04 4.03
N ILE A 32 5.79 12.75 2.74
CA ILE A 32 4.55 12.18 2.18
C ILE A 32 4.23 10.84 2.85
N SER A 33 5.24 10.03 3.16
CA SER A 33 5.06 8.76 3.89
C SER A 33 4.47 8.97 5.29
N VAL A 34 4.98 9.98 6.00
CA VAL A 34 4.51 10.32 7.35
C VAL A 34 3.07 10.83 7.29
N GLU A 35 2.78 11.76 6.39
CA GLU A 35 1.41 12.30 6.23
C GLU A 35 0.40 11.23 5.82
N LEU A 36 0.73 10.38 4.85
CA LEU A 36 -0.14 9.28 4.45
C LEU A 36 -0.32 8.24 5.57
N GLY A 37 0.69 8.03 6.40
CA GLY A 37 0.58 7.18 7.59
C GLY A 37 -0.43 7.73 8.60
N LEU A 38 -0.40 9.05 8.83
CA LEU A 38 -1.37 9.74 9.69
C LEU A 38 -2.78 9.75 9.09
N LYS A 39 -2.91 10.03 7.78
CA LYS A 39 -4.18 9.94 7.06
C LYS A 39 -4.76 8.54 7.15
N TRP A 40 -3.97 7.51 6.83
CA TRP A 40 -4.39 6.12 6.96
C TRP A 40 -4.85 5.78 8.39
N LYS A 41 -4.16 6.26 9.42
CA LYS A 41 -4.59 6.02 10.81
C LYS A 41 -5.97 6.62 11.11
N ASN A 42 -6.25 7.81 10.58
CA ASN A 42 -7.51 8.54 10.81
C ASN A 42 -8.57 8.31 9.72
N GLU A 43 -8.27 7.52 8.69
CA GLU A 43 -9.16 7.27 7.55
C GLU A 43 -10.43 6.53 7.98
N ASP A 44 -11.50 6.73 7.22
CA ASP A 44 -12.79 6.08 7.46
C ASP A 44 -12.63 4.53 7.52
N PRO A 45 -13.24 3.86 8.51
CA PRO A 45 -13.20 2.40 8.62
C PRO A 45 -13.61 1.67 7.34
N ARG A 46 -14.58 2.19 6.59
CA ARG A 46 -15.06 1.60 5.32
C ARG A 46 -14.00 1.66 4.23
N VAL A 47 -13.27 2.78 4.15
CA VAL A 47 -12.16 2.93 3.20
C VAL A 47 -11.02 1.99 3.58
N LYS A 48 -10.68 1.92 4.88
CA LYS A 48 -9.68 0.95 5.36
C LYS A 48 -10.05 -0.48 5.02
N GLU A 49 -11.30 -0.85 5.28
CA GLU A 49 -11.82 -2.19 4.99
C GLU A 49 -11.72 -2.53 3.51
N TYR A 50 -12.08 -1.59 2.62
CA TYR A 50 -11.91 -1.75 1.17
C TYR A 50 -10.45 -2.08 0.79
N TYR A 51 -9.48 -1.35 1.30
CA TYR A 51 -8.06 -1.62 1.02
C TYR A 51 -7.54 -2.91 1.67
N ILE A 52 -8.07 -3.28 2.85
CA ILE A 52 -7.76 -4.55 3.51
C ILE A 52 -8.27 -5.73 2.68
N LEU A 53 -9.51 -5.67 2.20
CA LEU A 53 -10.09 -6.70 1.34
C LEU A 53 -9.33 -6.81 0.02
N LYS A 54 -9.01 -5.68 -0.60
CA LYS A 54 -8.20 -5.64 -1.84
C LYS A 54 -6.82 -6.24 -1.63
N ALA A 55 -6.15 -5.95 -0.52
CA ALA A 55 -4.85 -6.54 -0.20
C ALA A 55 -4.93 -8.05 0.05
N LYS A 56 -6.01 -8.53 0.70
CA LYS A 56 -6.27 -9.97 0.88
C LYS A 56 -6.45 -10.66 -0.47
N GLN A 57 -7.22 -10.08 -1.38
CA GLN A 57 -7.41 -10.60 -2.74
C GLN A 57 -6.10 -10.67 -3.52
N ILE A 58 -5.32 -9.58 -3.53
CA ILE A 58 -4.01 -9.55 -4.22
C ILE A 58 -3.04 -10.56 -3.61
N LYS A 59 -3.01 -10.70 -2.27
CA LYS A 59 -2.19 -11.71 -1.60
C LYS A 59 -2.60 -13.13 -2.03
N SER A 60 -3.90 -13.42 -2.08
CA SER A 60 -4.40 -14.73 -2.50
C SER A 60 -4.06 -15.02 -3.97
N GLN A 61 -4.27 -14.05 -4.86
CA GLN A 61 -3.91 -14.16 -6.27
C GLN A 61 -2.40 -14.38 -6.45
N HIS A 62 -1.59 -13.66 -5.70
CA HIS A 62 -0.13 -13.81 -5.72
C HIS A 62 0.31 -15.21 -5.29
N LEU A 63 -0.30 -15.77 -4.23
CA LEU A 63 -0.03 -17.15 -3.80
C LEU A 63 -0.44 -18.18 -4.85
N LEU A 64 -1.56 -17.95 -5.55
CA LEU A 64 -2.02 -18.82 -6.63
C LEU A 64 -1.07 -18.76 -7.85
N GLN A 65 -0.64 -17.56 -8.23
CA GLN A 65 0.25 -17.34 -9.38
C GLN A 65 1.69 -17.76 -9.11
N HIS A 66 2.09 -17.74 -7.83
CA HIS A 66 3.44 -18.06 -7.39
C HIS A 66 3.37 -19.04 -6.20
N PRO A 67 3.01 -20.31 -6.44
CA PRO A 67 2.87 -21.32 -5.38
C PRO A 67 4.19 -21.57 -4.64
N ASP A 68 5.33 -21.46 -5.34
CA ASP A 68 6.66 -21.64 -4.75
C ASP A 68 7.21 -20.36 -4.08
N TYR A 69 6.44 -19.28 -4.05
CA TYR A 69 6.89 -18.02 -3.48
C TYR A 69 7.15 -18.11 -1.98
N HIS A 70 8.42 -17.95 -1.62
CA HIS A 70 8.85 -17.80 -0.24
C HIS A 70 9.60 -16.48 -0.06
N TYR A 71 9.16 -15.71 0.94
CA TYR A 71 9.82 -14.47 1.31
C TYR A 71 11.18 -14.76 1.96
N THR A 72 12.25 -14.50 1.23
CA THR A 72 13.63 -14.57 1.73
C THR A 72 14.21 -13.15 1.82
N PRO A 73 14.23 -12.54 3.02
CA PRO A 73 14.98 -11.31 3.25
C PRO A 73 16.47 -11.58 2.98
N ARG A 74 17.17 -10.56 2.45
CA ARG A 74 18.63 -10.57 2.29
C ARG A 74 19.27 -9.93 3.50
#